data_AF-A0A2E3FPH8-F1
#
_entry.id   AF-A0A2E3FPH8-F1
#
_cell.length_a   1.000
_cell.length_b   1.000
_cell.length_c   1.000
_cell.angle_alpha   90.00
_cell.angle_beta   90.00
_cell.angle_gamma   90.00
#
_symmetry.space_group_name_H-M   'P 1'
#
loop_
_entity.id
_entity.type
_entity.pdbx_description
1 polymer ?
#
loop_
_entity_poly.entity_id
_entity_poly.type
_entity_poly.pdbx_seq_one_letter_code
_entity_poly.pdbx_strand_id
1 'polypeptide(L)'
;MVVKSATKKKLMDMLVSEEFAHKLADDRKWDDVKILTLQEIAKICETDSETASRVHGIIQGAASPTKNQIGDGSIQTSVRLRRGIRRRRTAKTVQALEAYEPDLGEDGIPKAYNDELSETPVFIAISKAAEKAGAKFSQQTIHDLTEAVHNRDIDKLTAKKAEKLVDEAHRAQHMAMIDPYEAAGIITAQSIGEPGTQMTMRTFHYAGVATVNVTQGLPRIIEIVDARKVPNTPTMTIRLSGDNKESATAAKKLAAAIEITTTVNIADIDTDVAQRRLVLKLKKGNLKQKGMTPAEVKDKLERALRLHVQADKEKNP
;
A
#
# COMPACT_ATOMS: atom_id res chain seq x y z
N MET A 1 -1.67 38.74 -10.98
CA MET A 1 -0.59 38.00 -11.66
C MET A 1 0.28 37.38 -10.57
N VAL A 2 0.20 36.06 -10.35
CA VAL A 2 0.71 35.38 -9.15
C VAL A 2 1.99 34.61 -9.52
N VAL A 3 3.15 35.19 -9.18
CA VAL A 3 4.45 34.47 -9.18
C VAL A 3 5.06 34.48 -7.76
N LYS A 4 4.25 34.76 -6.72
CA LYS A 4 4.74 35.00 -5.35
C LYS A 4 5.21 33.74 -4.58
N SER A 5 5.00 32.51 -5.12
CA SER A 5 5.30 31.28 -4.36
C SER A 5 6.58 30.55 -4.76
N ALA A 6 6.96 30.50 -6.04
CA ALA A 6 8.05 29.64 -6.49
C ALA A 6 9.45 30.17 -6.13
N THR A 7 9.69 31.46 -6.35
CA THR A 7 10.96 32.14 -5.99
C THR A 7 11.13 32.26 -4.48
N LYS A 8 10.08 32.68 -3.76
CA LYS A 8 10.07 32.77 -2.30
C LYS A 8 10.39 31.41 -1.68
N LYS A 9 9.71 30.34 -2.12
CA LYS A 9 9.95 28.98 -1.61
C LYS A 9 11.38 28.51 -1.89
N LYS A 10 11.91 28.76 -3.09
CA LYS A 10 13.28 28.38 -3.45
C LYS A 10 14.32 29.11 -2.59
N LEU A 11 14.11 30.39 -2.27
CA LEU A 11 14.97 31.15 -1.36
C LEU A 11 14.92 30.61 0.08
N MET A 12 13.74 30.26 0.58
CA MET A 12 13.59 29.66 1.91
C MET A 12 14.21 28.26 2.01
N ASP A 13 14.09 27.43 0.96
CA ASP A 13 14.73 26.11 0.89
C ASP A 13 16.28 26.20 0.92
N MET A 14 16.84 27.36 0.54
CA MET A 14 18.29 27.64 0.60
C MET A 14 18.70 28.35 1.89
N LEU A 15 17.86 28.31 2.93
CA LEU A 15 18.12 28.88 4.26
C LEU A 15 18.26 30.42 4.27
N VAL A 16 17.71 31.11 3.28
CA VAL A 16 17.52 32.57 3.36
C VAL A 16 16.32 32.84 4.27
N SER A 17 16.44 33.80 5.20
CA SER A 17 15.35 34.13 6.13
C SER A 17 14.08 34.55 5.38
N GLU A 18 12.92 34.26 5.96
CA GLU A 18 11.63 34.49 5.30
C GLU A 18 11.38 35.96 4.95
N GLU A 19 11.86 36.89 5.79
CA GLU A 19 11.74 38.33 5.59
C GLU A 19 12.52 38.78 4.34
N PHE A 20 13.76 38.32 4.16
CA PHE A 20 14.57 38.66 2.99
C PHE A 20 14.08 37.92 1.74
N ALA A 21 13.62 36.67 1.88
CA ALA A 21 13.04 35.90 0.78
C ALA A 21 11.78 36.56 0.24
N HIS A 22 10.96 37.20 1.08
CA HIS A 22 9.78 37.94 0.64
C HIS A 22 10.16 39.23 -0.11
N LYS A 23 11.09 40.03 0.42
CA LYS A 23 11.54 41.29 -0.23
C LYS A 23 12.24 41.03 -1.57
N LEU A 24 13.04 39.96 -1.69
CA LEU A 24 13.76 39.61 -2.92
C LEU A 24 12.85 38.98 -3.99
N ALA A 25 11.76 38.33 -3.58
CA ALA A 25 10.82 37.66 -4.48
C ALA A 25 9.64 38.55 -4.93
N ASP A 26 9.54 39.78 -4.45
CA ASP A 26 8.43 40.68 -4.82
C ASP A 26 8.59 41.10 -6.30
N ASP A 27 7.69 40.57 -7.12
CA ASP A 27 7.60 40.72 -8.59
C ASP A 27 8.85 40.33 -9.42
N ARG A 28 9.79 39.55 -8.87
CA ARG A 28 11.00 39.06 -9.57
C ARG A 28 11.01 37.55 -9.79
N LYS A 29 11.45 37.09 -10.96
CA LYS A 29 11.69 35.67 -11.23
C LYS A 29 13.06 35.25 -10.69
N TRP A 30 13.26 33.94 -10.53
CA TRP A 30 14.49 33.38 -9.97
C TRP A 30 15.74 33.78 -10.78
N ASP A 31 15.60 33.85 -12.10
CA ASP A 31 16.69 34.22 -12.99
C ASP A 31 17.09 35.70 -12.81
N ASP A 32 16.14 36.57 -12.46
CA ASP A 32 16.41 37.98 -12.17
C ASP A 32 17.12 38.12 -10.81
N VAL A 33 16.73 37.32 -9.81
CA VAL A 33 17.36 37.33 -8.47
C VAL A 33 18.81 36.82 -8.50
N LYS A 34 19.13 35.90 -9.42
CA LYS A 34 20.47 35.32 -9.59
C LYS A 34 21.53 36.34 -10.02
N ILE A 35 21.11 37.37 -10.77
CA ILE A 35 22.01 38.32 -11.42
C ILE A 35 22.22 39.58 -10.56
N LEU A 36 21.48 39.72 -9.45
CA LEU A 36 21.57 40.88 -8.57
C LEU A 36 22.94 41.03 -7.93
N THR A 37 23.47 42.25 -7.97
CA THR A 37 24.72 42.62 -7.33
C THR A 37 24.55 42.74 -5.81
N LEU A 38 25.65 42.64 -5.08
CA LEU A 38 25.66 42.73 -3.62
C LEU A 38 25.07 44.06 -3.10
N GLN A 39 25.31 45.17 -3.81
CA GLN A 39 24.79 46.48 -3.47
C GLN A 39 23.27 46.60 -3.68
N GLU A 40 22.74 45.94 -4.72
CA GLU A 40 21.31 45.92 -4.99
C GLU A 40 20.56 45.08 -3.95
N ILE A 41 21.13 43.94 -3.52
CA ILE A 41 20.56 43.11 -2.45
C ILE A 41 20.52 43.88 -1.13
N ALA A 42 21.60 44.60 -0.78
CA ALA A 42 21.62 45.43 0.43
C ALA A 42 20.53 46.53 0.39
N LYS A 43 20.33 47.16 -0.78
CA LYS A 43 19.33 48.21 -0.96
C LYS A 43 17.89 47.68 -0.91
N ILE A 44 17.63 46.48 -1.42
CA ILE A 44 16.29 45.87 -1.45
C ILE A 44 15.91 45.31 -0.07
N CYS A 45 16.87 44.68 0.61
CA CYS A 45 16.62 44.08 1.93
C CYS A 45 16.68 45.11 3.07
N GLU A 46 17.26 46.30 2.83
CA GLU A 46 17.54 47.34 3.82
C GLU A 46 18.43 46.83 4.96
N THR A 47 19.50 46.12 4.60
CA THR A 47 20.39 45.47 5.56
C THR A 47 21.83 45.96 5.43
N ASP A 48 22.63 45.65 6.44
CA ASP A 48 24.07 45.90 6.45
C ASP A 48 24.82 45.10 5.37
N SER A 49 26.04 45.55 5.04
CA SER A 49 26.84 44.96 3.98
C SER A 49 27.27 43.51 4.26
N GLU A 50 27.35 43.10 5.54
CA GLU A 50 27.79 41.75 5.90
C GLU A 50 26.66 40.74 5.71
N THR A 51 25.44 41.08 6.12
CA THR A 51 24.25 40.24 5.88
C THR A 51 23.91 40.16 4.40
N ALA A 52 24.02 41.27 3.65
CA ALA A 52 23.86 41.27 2.20
C ALA A 52 24.90 40.38 1.49
N SER A 53 26.15 40.40 1.96
CA SER A 53 27.21 39.52 1.45
C SER A 53 26.91 38.05 1.70
N ARG A 54 26.34 37.71 2.85
CA ARG A 54 25.96 36.33 3.19
C ARG A 54 24.84 35.82 2.27
N VAL A 55 23.80 36.62 2.07
CA VAL A 55 22.67 36.28 1.18
C VAL A 55 23.14 36.16 -0.27
N HIS A 56 23.97 37.09 -0.75
CA HIS A 56 24.56 37.04 -2.09
C HIS A 56 25.43 35.80 -2.30
N GLY A 57 26.23 35.42 -1.30
CA GLY A 57 27.06 34.21 -1.33
C GLY A 57 26.24 32.92 -1.42
N ILE A 58 25.10 32.84 -0.71
CA ILE A 58 24.17 31.69 -0.78
C ILE A 58 23.56 31.60 -2.19
N ILE A 59 23.13 32.72 -2.76
CA ILE A 59 22.53 32.79 -4.11
C ILE A 59 23.56 32.42 -5.19
N GLN A 60 24.80 32.92 -5.09
CA GLN A 60 25.88 32.57 -6.02
C GLN A 60 26.37 31.12 -5.85
N GLY A 61 26.37 30.59 -4.63
CA GLY A 61 26.71 29.19 -4.35
C GLY A 61 25.73 28.22 -5.03
N ALA A 62 24.44 28.59 -5.13
CA ALA A 62 23.43 27.84 -5.87
C ALA A 62 23.50 28.07 -7.40
N ALA A 63 24.15 29.15 -7.84
CA ALA A 63 24.22 29.59 -9.23
C ALA A 63 25.30 28.88 -10.06
N SER A 64 26.39 28.41 -9.42
CA SER A 64 27.56 27.84 -10.08
C SER A 64 27.59 26.31 -10.01
N PRO A 65 27.60 25.59 -11.15
CA PRO A 65 28.04 24.20 -11.16
C PRO A 65 29.56 24.18 -10.95
N THR A 66 30.00 23.37 -10.00
CA THR A 66 31.38 23.18 -9.52
C THR A 66 32.43 23.26 -10.64
N LYS A 67 33.26 24.30 -10.61
CA LYS A 67 34.51 24.38 -11.38
C LYS A 67 35.63 24.90 -10.47
N ASN A 68 36.19 24.00 -9.66
CA ASN A 68 37.43 24.28 -8.95
C ASN A 68 38.61 24.07 -9.91
N GLN A 69 39.24 25.17 -10.32
CA GLN A 69 40.63 25.17 -10.81
C GLN A 69 41.47 25.90 -9.76
N ILE A 70 42.22 25.13 -8.98
CA ILE A 70 43.44 25.59 -8.33
C ILE A 70 44.47 24.51 -8.64
N GLY A 71 45.53 24.89 -9.34
CA GLY A 71 46.63 24.02 -9.69
C GLY A 71 47.51 23.76 -8.48
N ASP A 72 47.86 22.49 -8.27
CA ASP A 72 49.19 22.13 -7.82
C ASP A 72 49.55 20.74 -8.35
N GLY A 73 50.81 20.58 -8.75
CA GLY A 73 51.32 19.43 -9.47
C GLY A 73 51.39 18.18 -8.61
N SER A 74 50.55 17.20 -8.92
CA SER A 74 50.81 15.81 -8.58
C SER A 74 50.39 14.92 -9.75
N ILE A 75 51.26 14.00 -10.13
CA ILE A 75 51.03 13.04 -11.21
C ILE A 75 49.88 12.12 -10.76
N GLN A 76 48.65 12.44 -11.18
CA GLN A 76 47.50 11.55 -11.02
C GLN A 76 47.44 10.59 -12.20
N THR A 77 47.81 9.33 -11.97
CA THR A 77 47.52 8.24 -12.90
C THR A 77 46.00 8.03 -12.94
N SER A 78 45.34 8.56 -13.97
CA SER A 78 43.91 8.38 -14.15
C SER A 78 43.59 6.94 -14.59
N VAL A 79 43.26 6.07 -13.64
CA VAL A 79 42.66 4.77 -13.96
C VAL A 79 41.23 5.03 -14.42
N ARG A 80 41.02 4.97 -15.74
CA ARG A 80 39.69 4.98 -16.35
C ARG A 80 39.00 3.66 -16.05
N LEU A 81 38.29 3.57 -14.92
CA LEU A 81 37.30 2.52 -14.72
C LEU A 81 36.20 2.71 -15.77
N ARG A 82 36.23 1.91 -16.84
CA ARG A 82 35.06 1.70 -17.68
C ARG A 82 33.99 1.09 -16.78
N ARG A 83 33.09 1.92 -16.24
CA ARG A 83 31.78 1.45 -15.78
C ARG A 83 31.08 0.91 -17.03
N GLY A 84 31.30 -0.37 -17.32
CA GLY A 84 30.40 -1.10 -18.18
C GLY A 84 29.02 -0.86 -17.62
N ILE A 85 28.14 -0.24 -18.42
CA ILE A 85 26.71 -0.19 -18.12
C ILE A 85 26.28 -1.65 -18.18
N ARG A 86 26.41 -2.37 -17.07
CA ARG A 86 25.65 -3.59 -16.86
C ARG A 86 24.21 -3.09 -16.83
N ARG A 87 23.54 -3.16 -17.99
CA ARG A 87 22.10 -3.33 -18.03
C ARG A 87 21.84 -4.53 -17.14
N ARG A 88 21.51 -4.30 -15.87
CA ARG A 88 20.76 -5.28 -15.11
C ARG A 88 19.53 -5.49 -15.98
N ARG A 89 19.50 -6.61 -16.70
CA ARG A 89 18.22 -7.25 -16.99
C ARG A 89 17.68 -7.53 -15.60
N THR A 90 16.96 -6.57 -15.02
CA THR A 90 15.87 -6.92 -14.13
C THR A 90 15.01 -7.82 -15.02
N ALA A 91 15.19 -9.13 -14.86
CA ALA A 91 14.16 -10.04 -15.26
C ALA A 91 12.89 -9.42 -14.65
N LYS A 92 11.90 -9.11 -15.49
CA LYS A 92 10.57 -8.86 -14.99
C LYS A 92 10.11 -10.17 -14.37
N THR A 93 10.57 -10.47 -13.15
CA THR A 93 9.90 -11.33 -12.20
C THR A 93 8.81 -10.49 -11.53
N VAL A 94 8.08 -9.72 -12.34
CA VAL A 94 6.71 -9.36 -12.02
C VAL A 94 5.95 -10.45 -12.74
N GLN A 95 5.70 -11.56 -12.03
CA GLN A 95 4.64 -12.48 -12.43
C GLN A 95 3.44 -11.59 -12.71
N ALA A 96 2.87 -11.71 -13.92
CA ALA A 96 1.67 -10.96 -14.25
C ALA A 96 0.69 -11.18 -13.10
N LEU A 97 0.08 -10.09 -12.59
CA LEU A 97 -1.01 -10.24 -11.64
C LEU A 97 -1.99 -11.21 -12.30
N GLU A 98 -2.16 -12.38 -11.70
CA GLU A 98 -3.20 -13.31 -12.10
C GLU A 98 -4.48 -12.49 -12.10
N ALA A 99 -5.20 -12.50 -13.22
CA ALA A 99 -6.51 -11.89 -13.27
C ALA A 99 -7.28 -12.46 -12.08
N TYR A 100 -7.90 -11.59 -11.29
CA TYR A 100 -8.83 -12.04 -10.27
C TYR A 100 -9.93 -12.79 -11.01
N GLU A 101 -9.78 -14.10 -11.08
CA GLU A 101 -10.87 -14.99 -11.35
C GLU A 101 -11.70 -14.95 -10.07
N PRO A 102 -12.92 -14.39 -10.08
CA PRO A 102 -13.90 -14.71 -9.04
C PRO A 102 -13.97 -16.24 -8.91
N ASP A 103 -14.53 -16.80 -7.84
CA ASP A 103 -14.70 -18.25 -7.72
C ASP A 103 -15.63 -18.80 -8.83
N LEU A 104 -15.08 -18.93 -10.04
CA LEU A 104 -15.65 -19.47 -11.26
C LEU A 104 -15.50 -20.98 -11.13
N GLY A 105 -16.55 -21.74 -11.45
CA GLY A 105 -16.44 -23.19 -11.59
C GLY A 105 -15.45 -23.57 -12.69
N GLU A 106 -15.16 -24.87 -12.87
CA GLU A 106 -14.25 -25.39 -13.91
C GLU A 106 -14.54 -24.86 -15.34
N ASP A 107 -15.74 -24.30 -15.58
CA ASP A 107 -16.20 -23.79 -16.86
C ASP A 107 -16.06 -22.26 -17.06
N GLY A 108 -15.42 -21.51 -16.15
CA GLY A 108 -15.23 -20.07 -16.35
C GLY A 108 -16.54 -19.25 -16.35
N ILE A 109 -17.59 -19.79 -15.72
CA ILE A 109 -18.85 -19.11 -15.42
C ILE A 109 -18.87 -18.87 -13.90
N PRO A 110 -19.19 -17.65 -13.38
CA PRO A 110 -19.39 -17.45 -11.94
C PRO A 110 -20.37 -18.51 -11.51
N LYS A 111 -20.06 -19.34 -10.49
CA LYS A 111 -20.94 -20.46 -10.09
C LYS A 111 -22.38 -19.98 -10.14
N ALA A 112 -23.10 -20.37 -11.19
CA ALA A 112 -24.54 -20.23 -11.21
C ALA A 112 -24.94 -20.95 -9.94
N TYR A 113 -25.62 -20.25 -9.04
CA TYR A 113 -26.02 -20.81 -7.77
C TYR A 113 -26.78 -22.10 -8.07
N ASN A 114 -26.09 -23.23 -7.95
CA ASN A 114 -26.63 -24.53 -8.32
C ASN A 114 -27.28 -25.03 -7.04
N ASP A 115 -28.55 -24.69 -6.91
CA ASP A 115 -29.31 -24.95 -5.71
C ASP A 115 -29.41 -26.47 -5.49
N GLU A 116 -28.89 -26.96 -4.37
CA GLU A 116 -28.96 -28.36 -3.95
C GLU A 116 -30.41 -28.83 -3.76
N LEU A 117 -31.35 -27.90 -3.56
CA LEU A 117 -32.79 -28.15 -3.43
C LEU A 117 -33.57 -27.96 -4.74
N SER A 118 -32.90 -27.69 -5.86
CA SER A 118 -33.54 -27.48 -7.17
C SER A 118 -34.42 -28.66 -7.63
N GLU A 119 -34.12 -29.87 -7.19
CA GLU A 119 -34.87 -31.09 -7.51
C GLU A 119 -36.06 -31.33 -6.56
N THR A 120 -36.22 -30.54 -5.50
CA THR A 120 -37.31 -30.75 -4.55
C THR A 120 -38.66 -30.43 -5.19
N PRO A 121 -39.71 -31.23 -4.89
CA PRO A 121 -41.07 -30.94 -5.38
C PRO A 121 -41.58 -29.55 -5.00
N VAL A 122 -41.07 -29.00 -3.89
CA VAL A 122 -41.38 -27.65 -3.40
C VAL A 122 -40.75 -26.58 -4.28
N PHE A 123 -39.46 -26.71 -4.62
CA PHE A 123 -38.76 -25.77 -5.48
C PHE A 123 -39.41 -25.67 -6.87
N ILE A 124 -39.74 -26.82 -7.47
CA ILE A 124 -40.41 -26.86 -8.79
C ILE A 124 -41.80 -26.21 -8.72
N ALA A 125 -42.55 -26.43 -7.64
CA ALA A 125 -43.87 -25.83 -7.45
C ALA A 125 -43.79 -24.30 -7.28
N ILE A 126 -42.80 -23.80 -6.54
CA ILE A 126 -42.59 -22.36 -6.33
C ILE A 126 -42.06 -21.70 -7.60
N SER A 127 -41.10 -22.32 -8.29
CA SER A 127 -40.55 -21.81 -9.56
C SER A 127 -41.65 -21.69 -10.63
N LYS A 128 -42.45 -22.74 -10.81
CA LYS A 128 -43.59 -22.70 -11.74
C LYS A 128 -44.66 -21.67 -11.34
N ALA A 129 -44.91 -21.48 -10.04
CA ALA A 129 -45.81 -20.46 -9.55
C ALA A 129 -45.26 -19.04 -9.79
N ALA A 130 -43.95 -18.83 -9.62
CA ALA A 130 -43.26 -17.57 -9.89
C ALA A 130 -43.28 -17.20 -11.38
N GLU A 131 -43.03 -18.18 -12.27
CA GLU A 131 -43.14 -18.00 -13.72
C GLU A 131 -44.57 -17.61 -14.12
N LYS A 132 -45.58 -18.27 -13.53
CA LYS A 132 -46.99 -17.96 -13.81
C LYS A 132 -47.40 -16.57 -13.32
N ALA A 133 -46.90 -16.15 -12.16
CA ALA A 133 -47.14 -14.82 -11.61
C ALA A 133 -46.34 -13.71 -12.33
N GLY A 134 -45.37 -14.07 -13.18
CA GLY A 134 -44.45 -13.11 -13.79
C GLY A 134 -43.51 -12.44 -12.79
N ALA A 135 -43.38 -12.99 -11.58
CA ALA A 135 -42.55 -12.46 -10.52
C ALA A 135 -41.07 -12.74 -10.83
N LYS A 136 -40.25 -11.68 -10.88
CA LYS A 136 -38.80 -11.79 -11.13
C LYS A 136 -38.06 -12.05 -9.81
N PHE A 137 -38.07 -13.31 -9.36
CA PHE A 137 -37.26 -13.72 -8.22
C PHE A 137 -35.86 -14.18 -8.66
N SER A 138 -34.87 -13.95 -7.80
CA SER A 138 -33.55 -14.56 -7.97
C SER A 138 -33.58 -16.02 -7.54
N GLN A 139 -32.68 -16.85 -8.08
CA GLN A 139 -32.58 -18.26 -7.69
C GLN A 139 -32.33 -18.43 -6.17
N GLN A 140 -31.56 -17.52 -5.56
CA GLN A 140 -31.35 -17.49 -4.11
C GLN A 140 -32.64 -17.19 -3.34
N THR A 141 -33.48 -16.28 -3.84
CA THR A 141 -34.77 -16.00 -3.21
C THR A 141 -35.68 -17.22 -3.23
N ILE A 142 -35.65 -18.01 -4.31
CA ILE A 142 -36.41 -19.27 -4.40
C ILE A 142 -35.82 -20.32 -3.46
N HIS A 143 -34.49 -20.40 -3.34
CA HIS A 143 -33.81 -21.24 -2.37
C HIS A 143 -34.25 -20.92 -0.94
N ASP A 144 -34.13 -19.66 -0.51
CA ASP A 144 -34.48 -19.21 0.83
C ASP A 144 -35.97 -19.49 1.15
N LEU A 145 -36.85 -19.31 0.16
CA LEU A 145 -38.27 -19.66 0.30
C LEU A 145 -38.47 -21.16 0.44
N THR A 146 -37.71 -21.96 -0.30
CA THR A 146 -37.77 -23.42 -0.25
C THR A 146 -37.25 -23.93 1.10
N GLU A 147 -36.12 -23.39 1.58
CA GLU A 147 -35.56 -23.69 2.90
C GLU A 147 -36.55 -23.30 4.02
N ALA A 148 -37.18 -22.13 3.92
CA ALA A 148 -38.19 -21.69 4.88
C ALA A 148 -39.44 -22.59 4.92
N VAL A 149 -39.78 -23.24 3.79
CA VAL A 149 -40.89 -24.22 3.72
C VAL A 149 -40.48 -25.57 4.31
N HIS A 150 -39.24 -26.02 4.06
CA HIS A 150 -38.70 -27.24 4.65
C HIS A 150 -38.53 -27.12 6.17
N ASN A 151 -38.10 -25.96 6.67
CA ASN A 151 -38.01 -25.64 8.10
C ASN A 151 -39.37 -25.63 8.82
N ARG A 152 -40.49 -25.72 8.08
CA ARG A 152 -41.85 -25.85 8.61
C ARG A 152 -42.42 -27.27 8.45
N ASP A 153 -41.57 -28.24 8.13
CA ASP A 153 -41.91 -29.66 7.92
C ASP A 153 -42.95 -29.90 6.80
N ILE A 154 -42.92 -29.08 5.74
CA ILE A 154 -43.83 -29.22 4.59
C ILE A 154 -43.05 -29.74 3.38
N ASP A 155 -43.02 -31.05 3.20
CA ASP A 155 -42.30 -31.71 2.08
C ASP A 155 -43.00 -31.56 0.73
N LYS A 156 -44.30 -31.23 0.73
CA LYS A 156 -45.12 -31.07 -0.49
C LYS A 156 -46.04 -29.87 -0.38
N LEU A 157 -45.85 -28.92 -1.29
CA LEU A 157 -46.67 -27.72 -1.36
C LEU A 157 -47.80 -27.90 -2.39
N THR A 158 -49.04 -27.66 -1.98
CA THR A 158 -50.18 -27.62 -2.92
C THR A 158 -50.03 -26.40 -3.84
N ALA A 159 -50.39 -26.52 -5.13
CA ALA A 159 -50.30 -25.42 -6.10
C ALA A 159 -50.92 -24.10 -5.62
N LYS A 160 -52.08 -24.15 -4.94
CA LYS A 160 -52.72 -22.95 -4.36
C LYS A 160 -51.94 -22.29 -3.22
N LYS A 161 -51.21 -23.09 -2.42
CA LYS A 161 -50.37 -22.56 -1.34
C LYS A 161 -49.08 -21.97 -1.90
N ALA A 162 -48.52 -22.57 -2.95
CA ALA A 162 -47.37 -22.04 -3.68
C ALA A 162 -47.69 -20.70 -4.35
N GLU A 163 -48.84 -20.59 -5.01
CA GLU A 163 -49.32 -19.34 -5.63
C GLU A 163 -49.46 -18.22 -4.59
N LYS A 164 -50.15 -18.49 -3.45
CA LYS A 164 -50.25 -17.51 -2.36
C LYS A 164 -48.90 -17.10 -1.77
N LEU A 165 -47.98 -18.05 -1.61
CA LEU A 165 -46.65 -17.77 -1.08
C LEU A 165 -45.88 -16.83 -2.02
N VAL A 166 -45.93 -17.12 -3.32
CA VAL A 166 -45.32 -16.30 -4.37
C VAL A 166 -45.97 -14.92 -4.42
N ASP A 167 -47.30 -14.83 -4.34
CA ASP A 167 -48.01 -13.55 -4.36
C ASP A 167 -47.64 -12.66 -3.16
N GLU A 168 -47.58 -13.23 -1.95
CA GLU A 168 -47.16 -12.48 -0.76
C GLU A 168 -45.68 -12.10 -0.81
N ALA A 169 -44.80 -13.00 -1.29
CA ALA A 169 -43.39 -12.70 -1.49
C ALA A 169 -43.20 -11.58 -2.53
N HIS A 170 -43.97 -11.61 -3.61
CA HIS A 170 -43.95 -10.60 -4.65
C HIS A 170 -44.44 -9.25 -4.12
N ARG A 171 -45.50 -9.25 -3.31
CA ARG A 171 -46.00 -8.05 -2.64
C ARG A 171 -44.98 -7.48 -1.67
N ALA A 172 -44.36 -8.32 -0.85
CA ALA A 172 -43.32 -7.90 0.09
C ALA A 172 -42.11 -7.30 -0.65
N GLN A 173 -41.69 -7.91 -1.76
CA GLN A 173 -40.64 -7.37 -2.63
C GLN A 173 -41.03 -5.99 -3.18
N HIS A 174 -42.26 -5.84 -3.68
CA HIS A 174 -42.76 -4.56 -4.18
C HIS A 174 -42.78 -3.46 -3.11
N MET A 175 -43.13 -3.81 -1.87
CA MET A 175 -43.13 -2.87 -0.74
C MET A 175 -41.72 -2.53 -0.24
N ALA A 176 -40.74 -3.41 -0.46
CA ALA A 176 -39.35 -3.20 -0.05
C ALA A 176 -38.51 -2.44 -1.10
N MET A 177 -39.08 -2.14 -2.27
CA MET A 177 -38.40 -1.32 -3.27
C MET A 177 -38.29 0.13 -2.82
N ILE A 178 -37.19 0.78 -3.21
CA ILE A 178 -37.02 2.22 -3.01
C ILE A 178 -37.97 2.99 -3.93
N ASP A 179 -38.56 4.06 -3.40
CA ASP A 179 -39.41 4.94 -4.19
C ASP A 179 -38.61 5.63 -5.31
N PRO A 180 -39.17 5.77 -6.52
CA PRO A 180 -38.52 6.51 -7.59
C PRO A 180 -38.24 7.96 -7.17
N TYR A 181 -37.12 8.51 -7.62
CA TYR A 181 -36.66 9.87 -7.32
C TYR A 181 -36.22 10.16 -5.88
N GLU A 182 -36.10 9.14 -5.04
CA GLU A 182 -35.53 9.29 -3.69
C GLU A 182 -34.05 9.71 -3.75
N ALA A 183 -33.62 10.54 -2.79
CA ALA A 183 -32.27 11.10 -2.75
C ALA A 183 -31.24 10.10 -2.16
N ALA A 184 -31.18 8.89 -2.74
CA ALA A 184 -30.39 7.77 -2.23
C ALA A 184 -28.91 8.11 -1.98
N GLY A 185 -28.31 8.96 -2.82
CA GLY A 185 -26.91 9.40 -2.65
C GLY A 185 -26.68 10.20 -1.37
N ILE A 186 -27.60 11.11 -1.03
CA ILE A 186 -27.48 11.94 0.19
C ILE A 186 -27.70 11.09 1.44
N ILE A 187 -28.74 10.24 1.42
CA ILE A 187 -29.05 9.33 2.53
C ILE A 187 -27.89 8.38 2.78
N THR A 188 -27.30 7.82 1.71
CA THR A 188 -26.16 6.90 1.81
C THR A 188 -24.92 7.62 2.35
N ALA A 189 -24.63 8.84 1.87
CA ALA A 189 -23.50 9.65 2.36
C ALA A 189 -23.63 10.00 3.85
N GLN A 190 -24.84 10.34 4.31
CA GLN A 190 -25.10 10.58 5.73
C GLN A 190 -24.98 9.30 6.55
N SER A 191 -25.58 8.21 6.09
CA SER A 191 -25.60 6.92 6.79
C SER A 191 -24.20 6.34 7.02
N ILE A 192 -23.27 6.51 6.05
CA ILE A 192 -21.87 6.09 6.23
C ILE A 192 -21.06 7.10 7.06
N GLY A 193 -21.37 8.39 6.97
CA GLY A 193 -20.62 9.46 7.64
C GLY A 193 -20.93 9.64 9.12
N GLU A 194 -22.20 9.50 9.51
CA GLU A 194 -22.67 9.64 10.90
C GLU A 194 -21.94 8.73 11.90
N PRO A 195 -21.80 7.39 11.66
CA PRO A 195 -21.08 6.52 12.57
C PRO A 195 -19.58 6.84 12.63
N GLY A 196 -19.02 7.50 11.62
CA GLY A 196 -17.61 7.93 11.60
C GLY A 196 -17.26 8.82 12.79
N THR A 197 -18.18 9.70 13.20
CA THR A 197 -18.01 10.53 14.40
C THR A 197 -17.95 9.68 15.67
N GLN A 198 -18.83 8.67 15.79
CA GLN A 198 -18.90 7.77 16.94
C GLN A 198 -17.73 6.78 17.00
N MET A 199 -17.18 6.39 15.84
CA MET A 199 -16.04 5.47 15.77
C MET A 199 -14.79 6.02 16.44
N THR A 200 -14.61 7.35 16.48
CA THR A 200 -13.45 7.98 17.14
C THR A 200 -13.39 7.73 18.65
N MET A 201 -14.54 7.57 19.32
CA MET A 201 -14.62 7.39 20.78
C MET A 201 -14.58 5.91 21.23
N ARG A 202 -14.98 4.97 20.37
CA ARG A 202 -15.14 3.55 20.74
C ARG A 202 -13.86 2.70 20.60
N THR A 203 -12.83 3.17 19.90
CA THR A 203 -11.68 2.32 19.50
C THR A 203 -10.50 2.29 20.46
N PHE A 204 -10.45 3.13 21.49
CA PHE A 204 -9.27 3.23 22.37
C PHE A 204 -9.19 2.14 23.46
N HIS A 205 -10.26 1.37 23.72
CA HIS A 205 -10.33 0.44 24.85
C HIS A 205 -10.12 -1.05 24.50
N TYR A 206 -9.98 -1.41 23.22
CA TYR A 206 -9.74 -2.81 22.79
C TYR A 206 -8.25 -3.22 22.77
N ALA A 207 -7.40 -2.58 23.58
CA ALA A 207 -5.94 -2.76 23.61
C ALA A 207 -5.46 -4.08 24.25
N GLY A 208 -6.28 -5.14 24.27
CA GLY A 208 -6.01 -6.36 25.04
C GLY A 208 -5.71 -7.64 24.24
N VAL A 209 -5.94 -7.66 22.92
CA VAL A 209 -5.72 -8.86 22.09
C VAL A 209 -4.76 -8.53 20.96
N ALA A 210 -3.57 -9.14 21.02
CA ALA A 210 -2.38 -8.80 20.22
C ALA A 210 -2.47 -9.04 18.71
N THR A 211 -3.66 -9.19 18.11
CA THR A 211 -3.79 -9.69 16.74
C THR A 211 -4.20 -8.69 15.68
N VAL A 212 -4.72 -7.50 15.99
CA VAL A 212 -5.00 -6.48 14.94
C VAL A 212 -4.89 -5.08 15.54
N ASN A 213 -4.14 -4.17 14.90
CA ASN A 213 -4.13 -2.75 15.24
C ASN A 213 -5.54 -2.16 15.04
N VAL A 214 -6.35 -2.13 16.10
CA VAL A 214 -7.74 -1.62 16.12
C VAL A 214 -7.83 -0.11 15.80
N THR A 215 -6.71 0.61 15.81
CA THR A 215 -6.62 2.07 15.60
C THR A 215 -6.84 2.54 14.16
N GLN A 216 -7.15 1.65 13.22
CA GLN A 216 -7.20 2.00 11.79
C GLN A 216 -8.59 2.28 11.21
N GLY A 217 -9.69 2.03 11.93
CA GLY A 217 -11.04 2.03 11.34
C GLY A 217 -11.37 3.27 10.50
N LEU A 218 -11.49 4.44 11.14
CA LEU A 218 -11.83 5.68 10.44
C LEU A 218 -10.72 6.16 9.48
N PRO A 219 -9.42 6.18 9.85
CA PRO A 219 -8.36 6.52 8.91
C PRO A 219 -8.36 5.64 7.66
N ARG A 220 -8.65 4.33 7.79
CA ARG A 220 -8.69 3.39 6.68
C ARG A 220 -9.84 3.66 5.72
N ILE A 221 -11.02 4.01 6.23
CA ILE A 221 -12.17 4.41 5.39
C ILE A 221 -11.80 5.64 4.55
N ILE A 222 -11.15 6.63 5.16
CA ILE A 222 -10.68 7.84 4.45
C ILE A 222 -9.68 7.46 3.36
N GLU A 223 -8.69 6.60 3.64
CA GLU A 223 -7.72 6.16 2.63
C GLU A 223 -8.36 5.50 1.39
N ILE A 224 -9.41 4.70 1.61
CA ILE A 224 -10.13 3.98 0.55
C ILE A 224 -10.97 4.96 -0.28
N VAL A 225 -11.73 5.85 0.37
CA VAL A 225 -12.57 6.84 -0.31
C VAL A 225 -11.73 7.85 -1.09
N ASP A 226 -10.59 8.29 -0.54
CA ASP A 226 -9.64 9.20 -1.21
C ASP A 226 -8.83 8.52 -2.32
N ALA A 227 -9.00 7.21 -2.52
CA ALA A 227 -8.22 6.41 -3.47
C ALA A 227 -6.70 6.63 -3.35
N ARG A 228 -6.17 6.62 -2.11
CA ARG A 228 -4.74 6.87 -1.88
C ARG A 228 -3.88 5.81 -2.58
N LYS A 229 -2.84 6.27 -3.28
CA LYS A 229 -1.92 5.40 -4.04
C LYS A 229 -1.20 4.36 -3.17
N VAL A 230 -0.81 4.73 -1.96
CA VAL A 230 -0.15 3.83 -1.01
C VAL A 230 -0.85 3.98 0.34
N PRO A 231 -1.49 2.92 0.86
CA PRO A 231 -2.10 2.96 2.19
C PRO A 231 -1.02 2.93 3.27
N ASN A 232 -1.32 3.44 4.47
CA ASN A 232 -0.32 3.51 5.54
C ASN A 232 0.11 2.12 6.05
N THR A 233 -0.81 1.14 6.03
CA THR A 233 -0.53 -0.24 6.44
C THR A 233 -1.10 -1.24 5.44
N PRO A 234 -0.39 -1.52 4.34
CA PRO A 234 -0.80 -2.55 3.40
C PRO A 234 -0.68 -3.94 4.06
N THR A 235 -1.74 -4.74 3.95
CA THR A 235 -1.76 -6.14 4.37
C THR A 235 -2.05 -7.03 3.17
N MET A 236 -1.49 -8.25 3.17
CA MET A 236 -1.69 -9.22 2.10
C MET A 236 -2.06 -10.57 2.70
N THR A 237 -3.14 -11.16 2.21
CA THR A 237 -3.53 -12.54 2.54
C THR A 237 -3.10 -13.43 1.39
N ILE A 238 -2.06 -14.23 1.63
CA ILE A 238 -1.50 -15.14 0.61
C ILE A 238 -2.08 -16.53 0.86
N ARG A 239 -2.78 -17.07 -0.15
CA ARG A 239 -3.32 -18.43 -0.13
C ARG A 239 -2.36 -19.39 -0.84
N LEU A 240 -2.23 -20.60 -0.32
CA LEU A 240 -1.50 -21.68 -0.97
C LEU A 240 -2.44 -22.44 -1.91
N SER A 241 -1.94 -22.84 -3.08
CA SER A 241 -2.69 -23.66 -4.05
C SER A 241 -2.32 -25.15 -3.95
N GLY A 242 -3.24 -26.01 -4.42
CA GLY A 242 -3.05 -27.47 -4.54
C GLY A 242 -2.86 -28.22 -3.21
N ASP A 243 -2.08 -29.30 -3.27
CA ASP A 243 -1.82 -30.25 -2.18
C ASP A 243 -1.09 -29.63 -0.97
N ASN A 244 -0.53 -28.43 -1.12
CA ASN A 244 0.22 -27.74 -0.07
C ASN A 244 -0.65 -26.88 0.85
N LYS A 245 -1.98 -26.82 0.63
CA LYS A 245 -2.92 -26.04 1.45
C LYS A 245 -2.87 -26.40 2.94
N GLU A 246 -2.75 -27.69 3.24
CA GLU A 246 -2.76 -28.21 4.62
C GLU A 246 -1.36 -28.38 5.21
N SER A 247 -0.31 -28.19 4.40
CA SER A 247 1.07 -28.40 4.83
C SER A 247 1.65 -27.17 5.53
N ALA A 248 1.74 -27.26 6.86
CA ALA A 248 2.36 -26.22 7.69
C ALA A 248 3.84 -25.96 7.34
N THR A 249 4.57 -26.96 6.85
CA THR A 249 5.98 -26.83 6.47
C THR A 249 6.14 -26.04 5.17
N ALA A 250 5.26 -26.27 4.20
CA ALA A 250 5.22 -25.51 2.94
C ALA A 250 4.88 -24.04 3.19
N ALA A 251 3.91 -23.77 4.07
CA ALA A 251 3.53 -22.41 4.47
C ALA A 251 4.70 -21.64 5.10
N LYS A 252 5.42 -22.26 6.05
CA LYS A 252 6.61 -21.65 6.68
C LYS A 252 7.72 -21.36 5.67
N LYS A 253 7.95 -22.27 4.73
CA LYS A 253 8.95 -22.10 3.68
C LYS A 253 8.60 -20.93 2.75
N LEU A 254 7.32 -20.80 2.36
CA LEU A 254 6.85 -19.68 1.56
C LEU A 254 6.95 -18.36 2.32
N ALA A 255 6.55 -18.34 3.59
CA ALA A 255 6.67 -17.16 4.44
C ALA A 255 8.11 -16.67 4.54
N ALA A 256 9.07 -17.57 4.79
CA ALA A 256 10.49 -17.25 4.84
C ALA A 256 11.05 -16.74 3.51
N ALA A 257 10.49 -17.18 2.37
CA ALA A 257 10.92 -16.74 1.04
C ALA A 257 10.42 -15.33 0.69
N ILE A 258 9.24 -14.94 1.19
CA ILE A 258 8.61 -13.63 0.93
C ILE A 258 9.13 -12.57 1.92
N GLU A 259 9.48 -12.98 3.15
CA GLU A 259 9.96 -12.07 4.18
C GLU A 259 11.29 -11.40 3.77
N ILE A 260 11.27 -10.07 3.67
CA ILE A 260 12.48 -9.29 3.44
C ILE A 260 13.36 -9.36 4.69
N THR A 261 14.50 -10.00 4.54
CA THR A 261 15.46 -10.16 5.64
C THR A 261 16.60 -9.16 5.49
N THR A 262 16.70 -8.24 6.44
CA THR A 262 17.86 -7.35 6.61
C THR A 262 18.88 -7.96 7.57
N THR A 263 20.11 -7.45 7.56
CA THR A 263 21.19 -7.89 8.45
C THR A 263 20.82 -7.75 9.93
N VAL A 264 20.06 -6.71 10.29
CA VAL A 264 19.58 -6.47 11.66
C VAL A 264 18.67 -7.59 12.16
N ASN A 265 17.92 -8.25 11.26
CA ASN A 265 17.03 -9.34 11.64
C ASN A 265 17.78 -10.65 11.95
N ILE A 266 19.02 -10.80 11.46
CA ILE A 266 19.79 -12.05 11.53
C ILE A 266 21.05 -11.95 12.39
N ALA A 267 21.57 -10.75 12.64
CA ALA A 267 22.84 -10.53 13.30
C ALA A 267 22.83 -9.31 14.21
N ASP A 268 23.55 -9.39 15.33
CA ASP A 268 23.92 -8.21 16.10
C ASP A 268 25.18 -7.60 15.48
N ILE A 269 25.20 -6.27 15.38
CA ILE A 269 26.28 -5.52 14.74
C ILE A 269 27.08 -4.82 15.84
N ASP A 270 28.31 -5.27 16.06
CA ASP A 270 29.27 -4.63 16.96
C ASP A 270 30.30 -3.83 16.16
N THR A 271 30.63 -2.63 16.65
CA THR A 271 31.64 -1.75 16.05
C THR A 271 32.94 -1.82 16.83
N ASP A 272 34.01 -2.34 16.21
CA ASP A 272 35.36 -2.30 16.77
C ASP A 272 36.12 -1.12 16.16
N VAL A 273 36.25 -0.06 16.96
CA VAL A 273 36.84 1.23 16.54
C VAL A 273 38.35 1.11 16.36
N ALA A 274 39.02 0.31 17.19
CA ALA A 274 40.49 0.19 17.18
C ALA A 274 40.98 -0.46 15.89
N GLN A 275 40.30 -1.52 15.45
CA GLN A 275 40.63 -2.26 14.23
C GLN A 275 39.82 -1.81 13.01
N ARG A 276 38.95 -0.79 13.18
CA ARG A 276 38.06 -0.25 12.14
C ARG A 276 37.27 -1.35 11.41
N ARG A 277 36.71 -2.30 12.16
CA ARG A 277 35.94 -3.43 11.63
C ARG A 277 34.54 -3.50 12.23
N LEU A 278 33.61 -4.03 11.46
CA LEU A 278 32.28 -4.40 11.94
C LEU A 278 32.27 -5.90 12.21
N VAL A 279 31.86 -6.28 13.43
CA VAL A 279 31.72 -7.68 13.83
C VAL A 279 30.24 -8.03 13.82
N LEU A 280 29.87 -9.00 12.98
CA LEU A 280 28.49 -9.47 12.86
C LEU A 280 28.34 -10.77 13.64
N LYS A 281 27.59 -10.74 14.75
CA LYS A 281 27.27 -11.94 15.53
C LYS A 281 25.97 -12.54 15.03
N LEU A 282 26.07 -13.63 14.25
CA LEU A 282 24.91 -14.30 13.66
C LEU A 282 24.08 -15.05 14.71
N LYS A 283 22.76 -14.81 14.72
CA LYS A 283 21.80 -15.50 15.58
C LYS A 283 21.30 -16.79 14.92
N LYS A 284 21.84 -17.94 15.35
CA LYS A 284 21.50 -19.27 14.78
C LYS A 284 20.00 -19.60 14.78
N GLY A 285 19.23 -19.12 15.76
CA GLY A 285 17.77 -19.31 15.81
C GLY A 285 17.05 -18.64 14.65
N ASN A 286 17.36 -17.37 14.38
CA ASN A 286 16.75 -16.59 13.31
C ASN A 286 17.18 -17.10 11.93
N LEU A 287 18.45 -17.54 11.79
CA LEU A 287 18.91 -18.15 10.54
C LEU A 287 18.16 -19.45 10.21
N LYS A 288 17.89 -20.31 11.20
CA LYS A 288 17.12 -21.54 11.01
C LYS A 288 15.67 -21.29 10.60
N GLN A 289 15.01 -20.31 11.23
CA GLN A 289 13.64 -19.93 10.88
C GLN A 289 13.55 -19.43 9.43
N LYS A 290 14.58 -18.73 8.97
CA LYS A 290 14.67 -18.18 7.62
C LYS A 290 15.27 -19.15 6.58
N GLY A 291 15.66 -20.35 7.01
CA GLY A 291 16.28 -21.35 6.14
C GLY A 291 17.60 -20.88 5.50
N MET A 292 18.33 -19.95 6.12
CA MET A 292 19.58 -19.41 5.57
C MET A 292 20.80 -20.04 6.22
N THR A 293 21.81 -20.35 5.39
CA THR A 293 23.12 -20.80 5.87
C THR A 293 24.05 -19.61 6.11
N PRO A 294 24.97 -19.67 7.10
CA PRO A 294 25.94 -18.59 7.31
C PRO A 294 26.86 -18.32 6.11
N ALA A 295 27.16 -19.36 5.33
CA ALA A 295 27.93 -19.24 4.09
C ALA A 295 27.20 -18.40 3.03
N GLU A 296 25.88 -18.59 2.87
CA GLU A 296 25.06 -17.75 1.99
C GLU A 296 25.00 -16.30 2.48
N VAL A 297 24.96 -16.08 3.80
CA VAL A 297 24.97 -14.73 4.38
C VAL A 297 26.28 -14.02 4.02
N LYS A 298 27.42 -14.71 4.16
CA LYS A 298 28.74 -14.19 3.76
C LYS A 298 28.77 -13.79 2.28
N ASP A 299 28.39 -14.69 1.38
CA ASP A 299 28.41 -14.44 -0.08
C ASP A 299 27.45 -13.29 -0.48
N LYS A 300 26.26 -13.23 0.13
CA LYS A 300 25.30 -12.12 -0.09
C LYS A 300 25.86 -10.78 0.39
N LEU A 301 26.51 -10.74 1.55
CA LEU A 301 27.11 -9.53 2.11
C LEU A 301 28.31 -9.05 1.30
N GLU A 302 29.19 -9.97 0.90
CA GLU A 302 30.36 -9.67 0.07
C GLU A 302 29.94 -9.10 -1.29
N ARG A 303 28.91 -9.67 -1.93
CA ARG A 303 28.36 -9.13 -3.19
C ARG A 303 27.70 -7.77 -3.02
N ALA A 304 26.98 -7.56 -1.93
CA ALA A 304 26.24 -6.32 -1.69
C ALA A 304 27.17 -5.15 -1.35
N LEU A 305 28.13 -5.38 -0.45
CA LEU A 305 29.03 -4.34 0.07
C LEU A 305 30.31 -4.20 -0.77
N ARG A 306 30.67 -5.22 -1.58
CA ARG A 306 31.96 -5.29 -2.29
C ARG A 306 33.17 -5.15 -1.35
N LEU A 307 32.99 -5.59 -0.12
CA LEU A 307 34.00 -5.61 0.92
C LEU A 307 34.36 -7.05 1.23
N HIS A 308 35.62 -7.27 1.60
CA HIS A 308 36.07 -8.58 2.04
C HIS A 308 35.44 -8.91 3.39
N VAL A 309 34.59 -9.93 3.42
CA VAL A 309 33.95 -10.43 4.65
C VAL A 309 34.77 -11.62 5.14
N GLN A 310 35.39 -11.49 6.31
CA GLN A 310 36.09 -12.60 6.95
C GLN A 310 35.12 -13.36 7.86
N ALA A 311 35.24 -14.69 7.87
CA ALA A 311 34.52 -15.55 8.81
C ALA A 311 35.48 -16.01 9.92
N ASP A 312 35.00 -16.07 11.16
CA ASP A 312 35.79 -16.53 12.30
C ASP A 312 36.12 -18.04 12.22
N LYS A 313 35.29 -18.83 11.51
CA LYS A 313 35.49 -20.28 11.33
C LYS A 313 35.14 -20.70 9.91
N GLU A 314 36.05 -21.39 9.20
CA GLU A 314 35.82 -21.77 7.79
C GLU A 314 34.70 -22.81 7.59
N LYS A 315 34.53 -23.74 8.53
CA LYS A 315 33.49 -24.80 8.45
C LYS A 315 32.13 -24.41 9.04
N ASN A 316 32.07 -23.35 9.86
CA ASN A 316 30.85 -22.82 10.48
C ASN A 316 30.98 -21.29 10.61
N PRO A 317 30.94 -20.57 9.48
CA PRO A 317 31.19 -19.14 9.42
C PRO A 317 30.14 -18.31 10.16
#